data_AF-A0A3E0PVL0-F1
#
_entry.id   AF-A0A3E0PVL0-F1
#
_cell.length_a   1.000
_cell.length_b   1.000
_cell.length_c   1.000
_cell.angle_alpha   90.00
_cell.angle_beta   90.00
_cell.angle_gamma   90.00
#
_symmetry.space_group_name_H-M   'P 1'
#
loop_
_entity.id
_entity.type
_entity.pdbx_description
1 polymer ?
#
loop_
_entity_poly.entity_id
_entity_poly.type
_entity_poly.pdbx_seq_one_letter_code
_entity_poly.pdbx_strand_id
1 'polypeptide(L)'
;MTERDKALDMALGQIERQFGKGAIMKMGDAAAQKVDVISTGALSLDLALGIGGVPRGRIVEIYGPESSGKTSLSLHIVAEAQRNGGIAAFIDAEHALDPAYAKVIGVDVDELLISQPDTGEQALEIADMLIRSGALDVLVIDSVAALVPRAEIEGEMGDSHVGLQARLMSQALRKLAGNLNKSRTTAIFINQLREKIGVMFGCFQYSTRVTLADGSQEKIGKIVNQKLPVEVLAVDPTTGKVEPKKVVNWYDNGNAEEFLQFTVYKPEGNGKAQFAATANHQISTPGGWRSAGELIPGDRVLMPLPHYLSEQQRQLVLGSLMGDGAISPKRDHATGPGMKSRFRFGHGPKQDDYARWKAGLLEGVPLCISPHAKGGLMVETTPLVELDELREAVYVAGKKVFSWDYLKELTPFALAVWYMDDGSFAVRRKDGSAGRSDVCVEAMEKGTQRRLVALLRETYGLACTLIEKAGKAVIVFDRDGTEALHELIAPYVPPAMDYKLLQHHRSKCIVRVEPAKEEMRLVPVPIISIDVKPPTRSMRRFDIEVEGHHNYLVDGVMVHNSPETTPGGRALKFYSSVRLDIRRIETLKEGTEG
;
A
#
# COMPACT_ATOMS: atom_id res chain seq x y z
N MET A 1 -2.25 -47.59 11.36
CA MET A 1 -2.76 -47.04 10.09
C MET A 1 -4.27 -47.00 10.16
N THR A 2 -4.83 -45.81 10.01
CA THR A 2 -6.27 -45.60 9.94
C THR A 2 -6.82 -46.16 8.61
N GLU A 3 -8.13 -46.45 8.51
CA GLU A 3 -8.76 -46.85 7.24
C GLU A 3 -8.48 -45.83 6.11
N ARG A 4 -8.41 -44.55 6.48
CA ARG A 4 -8.10 -43.44 5.60
C ARG A 4 -6.69 -43.54 4.99
N ASP A 5 -5.70 -44.00 5.77
CA ASP A 5 -4.32 -44.18 5.28
C ASP A 5 -4.24 -45.29 4.23
N LYS A 6 -4.96 -46.41 4.45
CA LYS A 6 -5.00 -47.52 3.49
C LYS A 6 -5.66 -47.13 2.17
N ALA A 7 -6.77 -46.39 2.24
CA ALA A 7 -7.46 -45.88 1.06
C ALA A 7 -6.57 -44.90 0.27
N LEU A 8 -5.83 -44.04 0.98
CA LEU A 8 -4.88 -43.10 0.37
C LEU A 8 -3.72 -43.84 -0.32
N ASP A 9 -3.11 -44.83 0.34
CA ASP A 9 -2.00 -45.59 -0.25
C ASP A 9 -2.44 -46.41 -1.47
N MET A 10 -3.65 -46.97 -1.47
CA MET A 10 -4.23 -47.62 -2.65
C MET A 10 -4.42 -46.64 -3.80
N ALA A 11 -4.94 -45.44 -3.53
CA ALA A 11 -5.12 -44.40 -4.55
C ALA A 11 -3.78 -43.93 -5.11
N LEU A 12 -2.78 -43.68 -4.25
CA LEU A 12 -1.43 -43.31 -4.66
C LEU A 12 -0.80 -44.40 -5.56
N GLY A 13 -0.93 -45.67 -5.18
CA GLY A 13 -0.43 -46.80 -5.97
C GLY A 13 -1.15 -46.99 -7.31
N GLN A 14 -2.46 -46.71 -7.38
CA GLN A 14 -3.20 -46.71 -8.64
C GLN A 14 -2.74 -45.59 -9.58
N ILE A 15 -2.55 -44.38 -9.05
CA ILE A 15 -2.08 -43.23 -9.82
C ILE A 15 -0.68 -43.51 -10.38
N GLU A 16 0.24 -44.05 -9.58
CA GLU A 16 1.60 -44.37 -10.02
C GLU A 16 1.62 -45.48 -11.10
N ARG A 17 0.72 -46.47 -11.01
CA ARG A 17 0.57 -47.52 -12.04
C ARG A 17 -0.02 -46.99 -13.36
N GLN A 18 -0.98 -46.07 -13.28
CA GLN A 18 -1.64 -45.52 -14.48
C GLN A 18 -0.82 -44.46 -15.19
N PHE A 19 -0.12 -43.61 -14.44
CA PHE A 19 0.53 -42.40 -14.98
C PHE A 19 2.07 -42.42 -14.86
N GLY A 20 2.64 -43.48 -14.28
CA GLY A 20 4.08 -43.69 -14.14
C GLY A 20 4.65 -43.22 -12.79
N LYS A 21 5.88 -43.64 -12.50
CA LYS A 21 6.61 -43.22 -11.30
C LYS A 21 6.74 -41.70 -11.26
N GLY A 22 6.33 -41.09 -10.15
CA GLY A 22 6.38 -39.64 -9.94
C GLY A 22 5.18 -38.83 -10.40
N ALA A 23 4.10 -39.48 -10.86
CA ALA A 23 2.84 -38.81 -11.15
C ALA A 23 2.16 -38.18 -9.91
N ILE A 24 2.47 -38.68 -8.71
CA ILE A 24 2.04 -38.13 -7.44
C ILE A 24 3.12 -38.38 -6.38
N MET A 25 3.45 -37.36 -5.58
CA MET A 25 4.48 -37.44 -4.53
C MET A 25 4.04 -36.63 -3.30
N LYS A 26 4.57 -36.98 -2.12
CA LYS A 26 4.39 -36.14 -0.92
C LYS A 26 5.35 -34.95 -1.01
N MET A 27 4.84 -33.75 -0.74
CA MET A 27 5.59 -32.49 -0.88
C MET A 27 6.87 -32.41 -0.02
N GLY A 28 6.97 -33.24 1.03
CA GLY A 28 8.12 -33.32 1.94
C GLY A 28 9.16 -34.41 1.62
N ASP A 29 9.01 -35.20 0.56
CA ASP A 29 10.02 -36.19 0.19
C ASP A 29 11.26 -35.48 -0.39
N ALA A 30 12.35 -35.46 0.41
CA ALA A 30 13.52 -34.60 0.26
C ALA A 30 14.35 -34.78 -1.03
N ALA A 31 14.08 -35.82 -1.83
CA ALA A 31 14.80 -36.06 -3.09
C ALA A 31 14.44 -35.04 -4.19
N ALA A 32 13.36 -34.27 -4.06
CA ALA A 32 12.88 -33.31 -5.06
C ALA A 32 13.18 -31.82 -4.74
N GLN A 33 13.87 -31.51 -3.64
CA GLN A 33 13.92 -30.14 -3.08
C GLN A 33 15.18 -29.30 -3.36
N LYS A 34 16.10 -29.72 -4.23
CA LYS A 34 17.07 -28.79 -4.83
C LYS A 34 16.66 -28.54 -6.27
N VAL A 35 16.02 -27.41 -6.50
CA VAL A 35 15.80 -26.91 -7.86
C VAL A 35 17.19 -26.60 -8.41
N ASP A 36 17.65 -27.37 -9.39
CA ASP A 36 18.91 -27.06 -10.06
C ASP A 36 18.76 -25.71 -10.78
N VAL A 37 19.80 -24.89 -10.72
CA VAL A 37 19.77 -23.52 -11.24
C VAL A 37 20.92 -23.27 -12.23
N ILE A 38 20.77 -22.22 -13.02
CA ILE A 38 21.82 -21.64 -13.86
C ILE A 38 22.07 -20.22 -13.30
N SER A 39 23.32 -19.87 -12.99
CA SER A 39 23.66 -18.53 -12.51
C SER A 39 23.27 -17.48 -13.53
N THR A 40 22.88 -16.29 -13.05
CA THR A 40 22.61 -15.14 -13.91
C THR A 40 23.87 -14.42 -14.38
N GLY A 41 25.06 -14.81 -13.88
CA GLY A 41 26.31 -14.06 -14.05
C GLY A 41 26.40 -12.82 -13.16
N ALA A 42 25.34 -12.48 -12.42
CA ALA A 42 25.29 -11.35 -11.49
C ALA A 42 25.02 -11.85 -10.06
N LEU A 43 26.04 -11.79 -9.21
CA LEU A 43 25.97 -12.30 -7.84
C LEU A 43 24.82 -11.68 -7.02
N SER A 44 24.60 -10.37 -7.16
CA SER A 44 23.51 -9.68 -6.46
C SER A 44 22.14 -10.20 -6.90
N LEU A 45 21.97 -10.52 -8.18
CA LEU A 45 20.73 -11.05 -8.72
C LEU A 45 20.51 -12.50 -8.30
N ASP A 46 21.54 -13.34 -8.32
CA ASP A 46 21.48 -14.72 -7.84
C ASP A 46 21.07 -14.80 -6.36
N LEU A 47 21.59 -13.91 -5.53
CA LEU A 47 21.19 -13.76 -4.12
C LEU A 47 19.74 -13.28 -3.99
N ALA A 48 19.34 -12.27 -4.77
CA ALA A 48 17.98 -11.73 -4.73
C ALA A 48 16.91 -12.75 -5.16
N LEU A 49 17.26 -13.68 -6.06
CA LEU A 49 16.38 -14.78 -6.47
C LEU A 49 16.17 -15.83 -5.34
N GLY A 50 17.01 -15.84 -4.31
CA GLY A 50 16.90 -16.74 -3.16
C GLY A 50 17.24 -18.21 -3.44
N ILE A 51 17.36 -18.58 -4.73
CA ILE A 51 17.71 -19.94 -5.20
C ILE A 51 19.09 -19.98 -5.87
N GLY A 52 19.78 -18.85 -5.99
CA GLY A 52 21.14 -18.77 -6.54
C GLY A 52 21.23 -18.70 -8.07
N GLY A 53 20.12 -18.43 -8.77
CA GLY A 53 20.09 -18.31 -10.23
C GLY A 53 18.69 -18.55 -10.82
N VAL A 54 18.62 -18.76 -12.13
CA VAL A 54 17.37 -19.11 -12.81
C VAL A 54 17.11 -20.62 -12.74
N PRO A 55 15.86 -21.07 -12.52
CA PRO A 55 15.55 -22.47 -12.31
C PRO A 55 15.58 -23.29 -13.61
N ARG A 56 16.16 -24.49 -13.54
CA ARG A 56 16.13 -25.51 -14.62
C ARG A 56 14.76 -26.12 -14.78
N GLY A 57 14.41 -26.47 -16.03
CA GLY A 57 13.13 -27.07 -16.38
C GLY A 57 11.92 -26.14 -16.27
N ARG A 58 12.15 -24.82 -16.25
CA ARG A 58 11.12 -23.79 -16.04
C ARG A 58 11.21 -22.68 -17.08
N ILE A 59 10.13 -21.91 -17.14
CA ILE A 59 10.03 -20.69 -17.95
C ILE A 59 10.46 -19.49 -17.09
N VAL A 60 11.28 -18.62 -17.67
CA VAL A 60 11.73 -17.34 -17.13
C VAL A 60 11.32 -16.24 -18.09
N GLU A 61 10.76 -15.15 -17.59
CA GLU A 61 10.47 -13.96 -18.39
C GLU A 61 11.43 -12.83 -17.99
N ILE A 62 12.10 -12.24 -18.97
CA ILE A 62 12.92 -11.03 -18.81
C ILE A 62 12.27 -9.92 -19.63
N TYR A 63 11.79 -8.87 -18.96
CA TYR A 63 11.05 -7.80 -19.62
C TYR A 63 11.54 -6.41 -19.18
N GLY A 64 11.25 -5.39 -19.99
CA GLY A 64 11.72 -4.03 -19.74
C GLY A 64 11.76 -3.16 -21.00
N PRO A 65 12.08 -1.85 -20.86
CA PRO A 65 12.17 -0.91 -21.98
C PRO A 65 13.22 -1.34 -23.02
N GLU A 66 13.17 -0.77 -24.22
CA GLU A 66 14.25 -0.92 -25.19
C GLU A 66 15.60 -0.50 -24.60
N SER A 67 16.68 -1.19 -25.01
CA SER A 67 18.04 -0.92 -24.53
C SER A 67 18.24 -1.01 -23.01
N SER A 68 17.37 -1.69 -22.26
CA SER A 68 17.51 -1.84 -20.81
C SER A 68 18.52 -2.91 -20.36
N GLY A 69 19.05 -3.72 -21.30
CA GLY A 69 19.99 -4.81 -21.00
C GLY A 69 19.37 -6.22 -20.96
N LYS A 70 18.16 -6.40 -21.49
CA LYS A 70 17.46 -7.70 -21.54
C LYS A 70 18.27 -8.78 -22.25
N THR A 71 18.67 -8.51 -23.49
CA THR A 71 19.48 -9.43 -24.30
C THR A 71 20.83 -9.69 -23.66
N SER A 72 21.48 -8.65 -23.10
CA SER A 72 22.74 -8.80 -22.36
C SER A 72 22.63 -9.75 -21.16
N LEU A 73 21.60 -9.60 -20.31
CA LEU A 73 21.40 -10.51 -19.18
C LEU A 73 21.14 -11.95 -19.64
N SER A 74 20.33 -12.13 -20.69
CA SER A 74 20.09 -13.46 -21.26
C SER A 74 21.37 -14.11 -21.80
N LEU A 75 22.25 -13.33 -22.45
CA LEU A 75 23.55 -13.80 -22.93
C LEU A 75 24.50 -14.15 -21.78
N HIS A 76 24.47 -13.43 -20.65
CA HIS A 76 25.21 -13.81 -19.45
C HIS A 76 24.74 -15.17 -18.91
N ILE A 77 23.43 -15.42 -18.84
CA ILE A 77 22.89 -16.73 -18.42
C ILE A 77 23.34 -17.84 -19.39
N VAL A 78 23.33 -17.57 -20.70
CA VAL A 78 23.83 -18.50 -21.73
C VAL A 78 25.31 -18.82 -21.53
N ALA A 79 26.14 -17.79 -21.30
CA ALA A 79 27.56 -17.96 -21.03
C ALA A 79 27.81 -18.81 -19.77
N GLU A 80 27.06 -18.58 -18.68
CA GLU A 80 27.16 -19.42 -17.48
C GLU A 80 26.71 -20.87 -17.74
N ALA A 81 25.69 -21.10 -18.56
CA ALA A 81 25.28 -22.45 -18.93
C ALA A 81 26.38 -23.18 -19.72
N GLN A 82 26.96 -22.53 -20.73
CA GLN A 82 28.04 -23.10 -21.55
C GLN A 82 29.32 -23.34 -20.75
N ARG A 83 29.71 -22.42 -19.87
CA ARG A 83 30.88 -22.61 -18.98
C ARG A 83 30.74 -23.84 -18.08
N ASN A 84 29.52 -24.21 -17.73
CA ASN A 84 29.21 -25.42 -16.97
C ASN A 84 29.02 -26.66 -17.87
N GLY A 85 29.43 -26.60 -19.14
CA GLY A 85 29.36 -27.69 -20.12
C GLY A 85 27.97 -27.93 -20.70
N GLY A 86 27.02 -27.00 -20.50
CA GLY A 86 25.66 -27.11 -21.02
C GLY A 86 25.53 -26.62 -22.47
N ILE A 87 24.48 -27.09 -23.15
CA ILE A 87 24.18 -26.67 -24.54
C ILE A 87 23.14 -25.55 -24.50
N ALA A 88 23.38 -24.50 -25.28
CA ALA A 88 22.52 -23.33 -25.37
C ALA A 88 21.97 -23.14 -26.79
N ALA A 89 20.77 -22.56 -26.88
CA ALA A 89 20.15 -22.18 -28.13
C ALA A 89 19.50 -20.80 -28.02
N PHE A 90 19.50 -20.06 -29.13
CA PHE A 90 18.99 -18.72 -29.23
C PHE A 90 18.07 -18.60 -30.45
N ILE A 91 16.81 -18.26 -30.22
CA ILE A 91 15.83 -17.96 -31.26
C ILE A 91 15.76 -16.45 -31.39
N ASP A 92 16.44 -15.93 -32.40
CA ASP A 92 16.55 -14.51 -32.71
C ASP A 92 15.44 -14.14 -33.71
N ALA A 93 14.25 -13.88 -33.18
CA ALA A 93 13.11 -13.38 -33.94
C ALA A 93 13.22 -11.86 -34.23
N GLU A 94 14.03 -11.11 -33.48
CA GLU A 94 14.30 -9.70 -33.76
C GLU A 94 15.37 -9.48 -34.84
N HIS A 95 16.11 -10.52 -35.23
CA HIS A 95 17.25 -10.45 -36.16
C HIS A 95 18.31 -9.42 -35.71
N ALA A 96 18.53 -9.32 -34.40
CA ALA A 96 19.31 -8.25 -33.78
C ALA A 96 20.50 -8.74 -32.93
N LEU A 97 20.74 -10.06 -32.88
CA LEU A 97 21.85 -10.61 -32.11
C LEU A 97 23.20 -10.28 -32.76
N ASP A 98 24.13 -9.69 -31.99
CA ASP A 98 25.51 -9.43 -32.41
C ASP A 98 26.47 -10.52 -31.87
N PRO A 99 27.04 -11.38 -32.74
CA PRO A 99 28.00 -12.41 -32.32
C PRO A 99 29.28 -11.84 -31.70
N ALA A 100 29.74 -10.67 -32.13
CA ALA A 100 30.95 -10.06 -31.59
C ALA A 100 30.73 -9.63 -30.13
N TYR A 101 29.58 -9.02 -29.84
CA TYR A 101 29.19 -8.67 -28.47
C TYR A 101 28.96 -9.91 -27.59
N ALA A 102 28.29 -10.94 -28.11
CA ALA A 102 28.08 -12.19 -27.38
C ALA A 102 29.41 -12.84 -26.97
N LYS A 103 30.41 -12.85 -27.86
CA LYS A 103 31.76 -13.35 -27.56
C LYS A 103 32.45 -12.57 -26.44
N VAL A 104 32.27 -11.23 -26.40
CA VAL A 104 32.81 -10.38 -25.33
C VAL A 104 32.17 -10.69 -23.97
N ILE A 105 30.88 -11.01 -23.94
CA ILE A 105 30.16 -11.48 -22.73
C ILE A 105 30.69 -12.85 -22.23
N GLY A 106 31.39 -13.59 -23.09
CA GLY A 106 31.95 -14.91 -22.81
C GLY A 106 31.04 -16.06 -23.23
N VAL A 107 30.14 -15.82 -24.20
CA VAL A 107 29.40 -16.86 -24.91
C VAL A 107 30.34 -17.57 -25.87
N ASP A 108 30.29 -18.90 -25.88
CA ASP A 108 30.92 -19.70 -26.92
C ASP A 108 30.05 -19.66 -28.17
N VAL A 109 30.37 -18.74 -29.06
CA VAL A 109 29.59 -18.45 -30.28
C VAL A 109 29.69 -19.57 -31.32
N ASP A 110 30.75 -20.39 -31.27
CA ASP A 110 30.96 -21.47 -32.23
C ASP A 110 30.02 -22.67 -31.93
N GLU A 111 29.66 -22.85 -30.66
CA GLU A 111 28.78 -23.92 -30.17
C GLU A 111 27.34 -23.45 -29.85
N LEU A 112 27.05 -22.15 -29.96
CA LEU A 112 25.70 -21.62 -29.71
C LEU A 112 24.76 -21.93 -30.89
N LEU A 113 23.69 -22.68 -30.65
CA LEU A 113 22.68 -22.94 -31.68
C LEU A 113 21.83 -21.69 -31.92
N ILE A 114 21.83 -21.15 -33.14
CA ILE A 114 21.03 -19.97 -33.50
C ILE A 114 19.96 -20.36 -34.52
N SER A 115 18.75 -19.82 -34.34
CA SER A 115 17.66 -19.90 -35.30
C SER A 115 17.06 -18.51 -35.52
N GLN A 116 16.86 -18.15 -36.78
CA GLN A 116 16.19 -16.91 -37.22
C GLN A 116 14.92 -17.27 -37.99
N PRO A 117 13.79 -17.45 -37.29
CA PRO A 117 12.54 -17.94 -37.87
C PRO A 117 11.79 -16.83 -38.63
N ASP A 118 11.02 -17.22 -39.65
CA ASP A 118 10.16 -16.34 -40.44
C ASP A 118 8.82 -16.05 -39.75
N THR A 119 8.32 -16.96 -38.91
CA THR A 119 7.03 -16.81 -38.21
C THR A 119 7.08 -17.20 -36.74
N GLY A 120 6.14 -16.66 -35.95
CA GLY A 120 5.99 -17.01 -34.53
C GLY A 120 5.67 -18.49 -34.30
N GLU A 121 4.88 -19.12 -35.16
CA GLU A 121 4.62 -20.57 -35.11
C GLU A 121 5.91 -21.36 -35.30
N GLN A 122 6.69 -21.03 -36.34
CA GLN A 122 7.94 -21.71 -36.65
C GLN A 122 8.95 -21.59 -35.50
N ALA A 123 9.10 -20.38 -34.94
CA ALA A 123 9.95 -20.13 -33.78
C ALA A 123 9.60 -21.05 -32.60
N LEU A 124 8.32 -21.17 -32.28
CA LEU A 124 7.84 -21.96 -31.14
C LEU A 124 7.90 -23.47 -31.42
N GLU A 125 7.77 -23.91 -32.68
CA GLU A 125 7.96 -25.29 -33.08
C GLU A 125 9.43 -25.72 -32.99
N ILE A 126 10.36 -24.87 -33.44
CA ILE A 126 11.81 -25.09 -33.30
C ILE A 126 12.18 -25.18 -31.82
N ALA A 127 11.69 -24.25 -30.99
CA ALA A 127 11.87 -24.29 -29.55
C ALA A 127 11.44 -25.64 -28.95
N ASP A 128 10.22 -26.08 -29.29
CA ASP A 128 9.62 -27.30 -28.77
C ASP A 128 10.35 -28.57 -29.25
N MET A 129 10.89 -28.57 -30.49
CA MET A 129 11.75 -29.65 -31.00
C MET A 129 13.08 -29.72 -30.24
N LEU A 130 13.74 -28.58 -30.04
CA LEU A 130 15.01 -28.51 -29.30
C LEU A 130 14.83 -28.96 -27.85
N ILE A 131 13.77 -28.52 -27.18
CA ILE A 131 13.47 -28.91 -25.79
C ILE A 131 13.20 -30.42 -25.70
N ARG A 132 12.42 -30.97 -26.65
CA ARG A 132 12.13 -32.42 -26.69
C ARG A 132 13.35 -33.31 -26.91
N SER A 133 14.41 -32.79 -27.53
CA SER A 133 15.65 -33.54 -27.72
C SER A 133 16.28 -33.97 -26.38
N GLY A 134 15.99 -33.24 -25.30
CA GLY A 134 16.56 -33.48 -23.98
C GLY A 134 18.04 -33.10 -23.85
N ALA A 135 18.66 -32.56 -24.91
CA ALA A 135 20.06 -32.18 -24.94
C ALA A 135 20.31 -30.71 -24.54
N LEU A 136 19.27 -29.89 -24.51
CA LEU A 136 19.39 -28.45 -24.32
C LEU A 136 19.28 -28.04 -22.85
N ASP A 137 20.23 -27.24 -22.35
CA ASP A 137 20.22 -26.69 -20.99
C ASP A 137 19.45 -25.37 -20.91
N VAL A 138 19.66 -24.48 -21.89
CA VAL A 138 19.02 -23.16 -21.94
C VAL A 138 18.59 -22.80 -23.36
N LEU A 139 17.38 -22.26 -23.47
CA LEU A 139 16.81 -21.69 -24.70
C LEU A 139 16.45 -20.24 -24.44
N VAL A 140 16.91 -19.31 -25.28
CA VAL A 140 16.47 -17.91 -25.29
C VAL A 140 15.59 -17.66 -26.50
N ILE A 141 14.49 -16.91 -26.31
CA ILE A 141 13.63 -16.43 -27.38
C ILE A 141 13.61 -14.90 -27.31
N ASP A 142 14.25 -14.27 -28.30
CA ASP A 142 14.39 -12.81 -28.42
C ASP A 142 13.68 -12.31 -29.68
N SER A 143 12.50 -11.69 -29.60
CA SER A 143 11.66 -11.49 -28.42
C SER A 143 10.23 -11.95 -28.68
N VAL A 144 9.43 -12.06 -27.63
CA VAL A 144 8.00 -12.39 -27.72
C VAL A 144 7.27 -11.43 -28.66
N ALA A 145 7.65 -10.14 -28.67
CA ALA A 145 7.01 -9.14 -29.51
C ALA A 145 7.24 -9.41 -31.01
N ALA A 146 8.35 -10.04 -31.36
CA ALA A 146 8.71 -10.43 -32.72
C ALA A 146 8.14 -11.79 -33.15
N LEU A 147 7.44 -12.52 -32.27
CA LEU A 147 6.73 -13.75 -32.62
C LEU A 147 5.41 -13.42 -33.34
N VAL A 148 5.50 -12.97 -34.57
CA VAL A 148 4.36 -12.56 -35.40
C VAL A 148 3.71 -13.81 -36.03
N PRO A 149 2.40 -14.06 -35.82
CA PRO A 149 1.70 -15.18 -36.44
C PRO A 149 1.77 -15.12 -37.96
N ARG A 150 1.90 -16.27 -38.62
CA ARG A 150 1.94 -16.36 -40.09
C ARG A 150 0.78 -15.63 -40.78
N ALA A 151 -0.43 -15.74 -40.23
CA ALA A 151 -1.62 -15.08 -40.76
C ALA A 151 -1.54 -13.53 -40.73
N GLU A 152 -0.74 -12.96 -39.83
CA GLU A 152 -0.49 -11.52 -39.75
C GLU A 152 0.61 -11.08 -40.73
N ILE A 153 1.60 -11.95 -41.00
CA ILE A 153 2.66 -11.70 -41.99
C ILE A 153 2.13 -11.78 -43.43
N GLU A 154 1.24 -12.74 -43.70
CA GLU A 154 0.61 -12.92 -45.02
C GLU A 154 -0.55 -11.94 -45.29
N GLY A 155 -1.02 -11.21 -44.26
CA GLY A 155 -2.10 -10.22 -44.35
C GLY A 155 -1.67 -8.88 -44.94
N GLU A 156 -2.63 -8.00 -45.22
CA GLU A 156 -2.31 -6.65 -45.69
C GLU A 156 -1.98 -5.71 -44.52
N MET A 157 -1.08 -4.74 -44.77
CA MET A 157 -0.76 -3.72 -43.77
C MET A 157 -2.00 -2.90 -43.40
N GLY A 158 -2.49 -3.09 -42.17
CA GLY A 158 -3.70 -2.43 -41.67
C GLY A 158 -4.84 -3.38 -41.33
N ASP A 159 -4.71 -4.67 -41.66
CA ASP A 159 -5.69 -5.69 -41.28
C ASP A 159 -5.75 -5.87 -39.75
N SER A 160 -6.97 -5.91 -39.21
CA SER A 160 -7.17 -6.03 -37.77
C SER A 160 -7.10 -7.49 -37.31
N HIS A 161 -5.93 -7.92 -36.87
CA HIS A 161 -5.71 -9.25 -36.31
C HIS A 161 -5.74 -9.25 -34.77
N VAL A 162 -6.94 -9.10 -34.20
CA VAL A 162 -7.08 -8.96 -32.74
C VAL A 162 -6.76 -10.28 -32.02
N GLY A 163 -5.68 -10.27 -31.25
CA GLY A 163 -5.38 -11.31 -30.26
C GLY A 163 -4.80 -12.64 -30.80
N LEU A 164 -4.37 -12.69 -32.06
CA LEU A 164 -3.74 -13.89 -32.64
C LEU A 164 -2.46 -14.30 -31.88
N GLN A 165 -1.55 -13.36 -31.64
CA GLN A 165 -0.30 -13.60 -30.91
C GLN A 165 -0.54 -14.14 -29.49
N ALA A 166 -1.54 -13.60 -28.77
CA ALA A 166 -1.88 -14.06 -27.43
C ALA A 166 -2.41 -15.52 -27.42
N ARG A 167 -3.19 -15.91 -28.44
CA ARG A 167 -3.68 -17.28 -28.61
C ARG A 167 -2.55 -18.24 -28.95
N LEU A 168 -1.66 -17.85 -29.87
CA LEU A 168 -0.47 -18.60 -30.23
C LEU A 168 0.40 -18.90 -29.00
N MET A 169 0.75 -17.87 -28.24
CA MET A 169 1.54 -18.00 -27.01
C MET A 169 0.87 -18.91 -25.98
N SER A 170 -0.44 -18.74 -25.76
CA SER A 170 -1.18 -19.57 -24.79
C SER A 170 -1.19 -21.06 -25.17
N GLN A 171 -1.26 -21.37 -26.46
CA GLN A 171 -1.20 -22.74 -26.97
C GLN A 171 0.22 -23.31 -26.87
N ALA A 172 1.23 -22.52 -27.23
CA ALA A 172 2.63 -22.95 -27.21
C ALA A 172 3.13 -23.17 -25.78
N LEU A 173 2.91 -22.23 -24.86
CA LEU A 173 3.36 -22.35 -23.47
C LEU A 173 2.75 -23.56 -22.76
N ARG A 174 1.49 -23.91 -23.09
CA ARG A 174 0.84 -25.12 -22.57
C ARG A 174 1.56 -26.40 -23.00
N LYS A 175 2.09 -26.45 -24.22
CA LYS A 175 2.89 -27.58 -24.72
C LYS A 175 4.30 -27.57 -24.11
N LEU A 176 4.95 -26.41 -24.13
CA LEU A 176 6.34 -26.22 -23.70
C LEU A 176 6.54 -26.53 -22.21
N ALA A 177 5.64 -26.07 -21.33
CA ALA A 177 5.80 -26.20 -19.88
C ALA A 177 5.98 -27.66 -19.42
N GLY A 178 5.24 -28.59 -20.04
CA GLY A 178 5.35 -30.02 -19.74
C GLY A 178 6.67 -30.64 -20.24
N ASN A 179 7.16 -30.19 -21.40
CA ASN A 179 8.40 -30.69 -22.00
C ASN A 179 9.64 -30.15 -21.27
N LEU A 180 9.64 -28.86 -20.90
CA LEU A 180 10.72 -28.21 -20.15
C LEU A 180 11.01 -28.91 -18.83
N ASN A 181 9.97 -29.24 -18.06
CA ASN A 181 10.16 -29.94 -16.78
C ASN A 181 10.81 -31.32 -16.96
N LYS A 182 10.51 -32.02 -18.06
CA LYS A 182 11.07 -33.35 -18.37
C LYS A 182 12.51 -33.27 -18.88
N SER A 183 12.81 -32.30 -19.75
CA SER A 183 14.15 -32.11 -20.33
C SER A 183 15.11 -31.37 -19.40
N ARG A 184 14.59 -30.75 -18.33
CA ARG A 184 15.33 -29.85 -17.43
C ARG A 184 15.94 -28.63 -18.13
N THR A 185 15.44 -28.28 -19.32
CA THR A 185 15.82 -27.06 -20.06
C THR A 185 15.19 -25.82 -19.44
N THR A 186 15.95 -24.73 -19.29
CA THR A 186 15.41 -23.41 -18.93
C THR A 186 15.02 -22.66 -20.21
N ALA A 187 13.79 -22.18 -20.31
CA ALA A 187 13.36 -21.31 -21.42
C ALA A 187 13.23 -19.86 -20.95
N ILE A 188 14.02 -18.97 -21.53
CA ILE A 188 14.03 -17.54 -21.28
C ILE A 188 13.29 -16.83 -22.41
N PHE A 189 12.21 -16.16 -22.07
CA PHE A 189 11.48 -15.29 -23.00
C PHE A 189 11.87 -13.85 -22.72
N ILE A 190 12.46 -13.20 -23.72
CA ILE A 190 12.67 -11.75 -23.69
C ILE A 190 11.38 -11.09 -24.16
N ASN A 191 10.96 -10.06 -23.44
CA ASN A 191 9.74 -9.33 -23.76
C ASN A 191 9.98 -7.83 -23.67
N GLN A 192 9.25 -7.08 -24.48
CA GLN A 192 9.30 -5.63 -24.45
C GLN A 192 8.11 -5.08 -23.66
N LEU A 193 8.33 -4.02 -22.91
CA LEU A 193 7.22 -3.19 -22.45
C LEU A 193 6.59 -2.52 -23.67
N ARG A 194 5.27 -2.62 -23.82
CA ARG A 194 4.51 -1.77 -24.73
C ARG A 194 3.40 -1.08 -23.95
N GLU A 195 2.93 0.03 -24.50
CA GLU A 195 1.64 0.56 -24.12
C GLU A 195 0.53 -0.40 -24.55
N LYS A 196 -0.53 -0.49 -23.74
CA LYS A 196 -1.67 -1.37 -24.00
C LYS A 196 -2.49 -0.90 -25.19
N ILE A 197 -2.33 -1.55 -26.34
CA ILE A 197 -3.41 -1.57 -27.34
C ILE A 197 -4.33 -2.75 -26.97
N GLY A 198 -5.53 -2.44 -26.47
CA GLY A 198 -6.63 -3.42 -26.36
C GLY A 198 -6.82 -4.13 -25.01
N VAL A 199 -6.07 -3.81 -23.96
CA VAL A 199 -6.41 -4.25 -22.59
C VAL A 199 -6.69 -3.02 -21.74
N MET A 200 -7.96 -2.66 -21.57
CA MET A 200 -8.32 -1.50 -20.77
C MET A 200 -8.23 -1.84 -19.28
N PHE A 201 -7.29 -1.22 -18.57
CA PHE A 201 -7.55 -0.89 -17.17
C PHE A 201 -8.61 0.20 -17.17
N GLY A 202 -9.44 0.26 -16.12
CA GLY A 202 -10.63 1.10 -16.20
C GLY A 202 -10.30 2.56 -16.50
N CYS A 203 -11.28 3.30 -17.01
CA CYS A 203 -11.08 4.66 -17.47
C CYS A 203 -12.09 5.59 -16.81
N PHE A 204 -11.89 6.88 -16.99
CA PHE A 204 -12.77 7.91 -16.49
C PHE A 204 -13.62 8.54 -17.59
N GLN A 205 -14.78 9.03 -17.18
CA GLN A 205 -15.62 9.87 -18.04
C GLN A 205 -15.00 11.26 -18.19
N TYR A 206 -15.23 11.91 -19.33
CA TYR A 206 -14.65 13.22 -19.71
C TYR A 206 -14.61 14.27 -18.57
N SER A 207 -15.69 14.38 -17.78
CA SER A 207 -15.86 15.42 -16.77
C SER A 207 -15.25 15.10 -15.41
N THR A 208 -14.73 13.88 -15.22
CA THR A 208 -13.94 13.55 -14.03
C THR A 208 -12.75 14.50 -13.93
N ARG A 209 -12.58 15.08 -12.74
CA ARG A 209 -11.58 16.10 -12.47
C ARG A 209 -10.33 15.47 -11.85
N VAL A 210 -9.18 15.69 -12.47
CA VAL A 210 -7.86 15.31 -11.94
C VAL A 210 -7.33 16.46 -11.11
N THR A 211 -6.72 16.13 -9.97
CA THR A 211 -6.11 17.11 -9.06
C THR A 211 -4.72 17.47 -9.56
N LEU A 212 -4.51 18.74 -9.90
CA LEU A 212 -3.23 19.26 -10.35
C LEU A 212 -2.29 19.52 -9.15
N ALA A 213 -0.99 19.67 -9.43
CA ALA A 213 0.03 19.88 -8.41
C ALA A 213 -0.17 21.18 -7.59
N ASP A 214 -0.81 22.19 -8.18
CA ASP A 214 -1.15 23.46 -7.51
C ASP A 214 -2.46 23.39 -6.69
N GLY A 215 -3.08 22.21 -6.60
CA GLY A 215 -4.36 21.98 -5.93
C GLY A 215 -5.59 22.33 -6.76
N SER A 216 -5.42 22.92 -7.95
CA SER A 216 -6.52 23.15 -8.88
C SER A 216 -7.00 21.83 -9.51
N GLN A 217 -8.08 21.89 -10.28
CA GLN A 217 -8.74 20.71 -10.86
C GLN A 217 -8.96 20.92 -12.35
N GLU A 218 -8.64 19.92 -13.16
CA GLU A 218 -8.90 19.94 -14.60
C GLU A 218 -9.57 18.65 -15.08
N LYS A 219 -10.45 18.75 -16.07
CA LYS A 219 -11.16 17.61 -16.64
C LYS A 219 -10.19 16.68 -17.34
N ILE A 220 -10.21 15.39 -17.00
CA ILE A 220 -9.35 14.38 -17.61
C ILE A 220 -9.50 14.34 -19.14
N GLY A 221 -10.72 14.50 -19.65
CA GLY A 221 -10.95 14.52 -21.09
C GLY A 221 -10.33 15.74 -21.78
N LYS A 222 -10.17 16.87 -21.08
CA LYS A 222 -9.44 18.03 -21.61
C LYS A 222 -7.94 17.79 -21.59
N ILE A 223 -7.41 17.25 -20.47
CA ILE A 223 -6.00 16.87 -20.33
C ILE A 223 -5.59 15.93 -21.46
N VAL A 224 -6.38 14.88 -21.71
CA VAL A 224 -6.12 13.88 -22.75
C VAL A 224 -6.26 14.46 -24.16
N ASN A 225 -7.40 15.07 -24.49
CA ASN A 225 -7.64 15.53 -25.86
C ASN A 225 -6.66 16.60 -26.33
N GLN A 226 -6.18 17.43 -25.39
CA GLN A 226 -5.25 18.51 -25.70
C GLN A 226 -3.79 18.15 -25.37
N LYS A 227 -3.54 16.93 -24.88
CA LYS A 227 -2.22 16.47 -24.40
C LYS A 227 -1.53 17.50 -23.51
N LEU A 228 -2.26 18.00 -22.50
CA LEU A 228 -1.77 19.09 -21.65
C LEU A 228 -0.56 18.62 -20.82
N PRO A 229 0.59 19.31 -20.88
CA PRO A 229 1.79 18.96 -20.13
C PRO A 229 1.67 19.45 -18.68
N VAL A 230 0.75 18.86 -17.92
CA VAL A 230 0.46 19.26 -16.53
C VAL A 230 1.18 18.36 -15.53
N GLU A 231 1.44 18.92 -14.35
CA GLU A 231 1.79 18.16 -13.17
C GLU A 231 0.54 17.91 -12.33
N VAL A 232 0.37 16.68 -11.89
CA VAL A 232 -0.74 16.22 -11.07
C VAL A 232 -0.25 15.87 -9.68
N LEU A 233 -1.13 16.02 -8.70
CA LEU A 233 -0.86 15.53 -7.36
C LEU A 233 -0.96 14.01 -7.39
N ALA A 234 0.13 13.33 -7.04
CA ALA A 234 0.25 11.89 -7.15
C ALA A 234 0.81 11.29 -5.85
N VAL A 235 0.59 10.00 -5.67
CA VAL A 235 0.94 9.25 -4.46
C VAL A 235 1.94 8.17 -4.85
N ASP A 236 3.09 8.21 -4.20
CA ASP A 236 4.11 7.17 -4.34
C ASP A 236 3.53 5.83 -3.83
N PRO A 237 3.48 4.78 -4.67
CA PRO A 237 2.92 3.48 -4.27
C PRO A 237 3.72 2.78 -3.16
N THR A 238 4.99 3.14 -2.98
CA THR A 238 5.91 2.53 -2.01
C THR A 238 5.87 3.28 -0.69
N THR A 239 5.96 4.61 -0.72
CA THR A 239 6.07 5.43 0.50
C THR A 239 4.75 6.01 0.97
N GLY A 240 3.72 6.03 0.12
CA GLY A 240 2.42 6.67 0.40
C GLY A 240 2.48 8.19 0.43
N LYS A 241 3.63 8.80 0.10
CA LYS A 241 3.81 10.25 0.09
C LYS A 241 3.10 10.87 -1.10
N VAL A 242 2.50 12.03 -0.85
CA VAL A 242 1.83 12.83 -1.86
C VAL A 242 2.84 13.83 -2.44
N GLU A 243 3.09 13.77 -3.75
CA GLU A 243 4.03 14.64 -4.44
C GLU A 243 3.58 15.00 -5.87
N PRO A 244 4.01 16.16 -6.40
CA PRO A 244 3.79 16.52 -7.79
C PRO A 244 4.50 15.56 -8.75
N LYS A 245 3.79 15.10 -9.78
CA LYS A 245 4.36 14.29 -10.87
C LYS A 245 3.80 14.71 -12.22
N LYS A 246 4.61 14.58 -13.27
CA LYS A 246 4.19 14.89 -14.64
C LYS A 246 3.29 13.80 -15.20
N VAL A 247 2.31 14.23 -15.98
CA VAL A 247 1.61 13.33 -16.90
C VAL A 247 2.53 13.04 -18.07
N VAL A 248 2.80 11.75 -18.32
CA VAL A 248 3.72 11.29 -19.36
C VAL A 248 2.99 10.73 -20.58
N ASN A 249 1.80 10.14 -20.40
CA ASN A 249 0.96 9.63 -21.50
C ASN A 249 -0.53 9.95 -21.31
N TRP A 250 -1.26 10.00 -22.44
CA TRP A 250 -2.68 10.39 -22.51
C TRP A 250 -3.48 9.40 -23.35
N TYR A 251 -4.54 8.83 -22.77
CA TYR A 251 -5.30 7.74 -23.40
C TYR A 251 -6.76 8.10 -23.65
N ASP A 252 -7.19 7.98 -24.91
CA ASP A 252 -8.60 7.91 -25.32
C ASP A 252 -8.90 6.48 -25.76
N ASN A 253 -9.52 5.72 -24.85
CA ASN A 253 -9.76 4.28 -24.97
C ASN A 253 -11.12 3.96 -25.61
N GLY A 254 -11.64 4.84 -26.47
CA GLY A 254 -12.92 4.65 -27.16
C GLY A 254 -14.12 4.69 -26.21
N ASN A 255 -15.24 4.10 -26.59
CA ASN A 255 -16.49 4.23 -25.83
C ASN A 255 -16.63 3.21 -24.69
N ALA A 256 -17.10 3.66 -23.53
CA ALA A 256 -17.60 2.81 -22.46
C ALA A 256 -19.05 2.39 -22.75
N GLU A 257 -19.41 1.18 -22.33
CA GLU A 257 -20.80 0.74 -22.22
C GLU A 257 -21.51 1.54 -21.12
N GLU A 258 -20.85 1.69 -19.97
CA GLU A 258 -21.38 2.39 -18.81
C GLU A 258 -20.27 3.05 -17.97
N PHE A 259 -20.67 4.04 -17.18
CA PHE A 259 -19.83 4.61 -16.12
C PHE A 259 -20.57 4.53 -14.79
N LEU A 260 -19.84 4.17 -13.75
CA LEU A 260 -20.31 4.26 -12.38
C LEU A 260 -19.97 5.65 -11.84
N GLN A 261 -20.99 6.40 -11.44
CA GLN A 261 -20.87 7.69 -10.79
C GLN A 261 -20.69 7.49 -9.29
N PHE A 262 -19.52 7.85 -8.78
CA PHE A 262 -19.23 7.85 -7.36
C PHE A 262 -19.57 9.21 -6.75
N THR A 263 -20.16 9.17 -5.56
CA THR A 263 -20.20 10.30 -4.63
C THR A 263 -19.53 9.84 -3.35
N VAL A 264 -18.39 10.43 -3.03
CA VAL A 264 -17.57 10.10 -1.86
C VAL A 264 -17.62 11.25 -0.87
N TYR A 265 -17.65 10.94 0.43
CA TYR A 265 -17.55 11.96 1.45
C TYR A 265 -16.21 12.69 1.37
N LYS A 266 -16.25 14.02 1.35
CA LYS A 266 -15.06 14.87 1.36
C LYS A 266 -15.17 15.81 2.55
N PRO A 267 -14.25 15.77 3.52
CA PRO A 267 -14.33 16.65 4.69
C PRO A 267 -14.21 18.14 4.35
N GLU A 268 -13.68 18.47 3.17
CA GLU A 268 -13.39 19.83 2.73
C GLU A 268 -14.27 20.27 1.56
N GLY A 269 -14.35 21.59 1.34
CA GLY A 269 -15.10 22.17 0.24
C GLY A 269 -16.62 21.95 0.36
N ASN A 270 -17.23 21.44 -0.71
CA ASN A 270 -18.68 21.20 -0.81
C ASN A 270 -19.16 19.92 -0.09
N GLY A 271 -18.30 19.26 0.68
CA GLY A 271 -18.64 18.05 1.45
C GLY A 271 -18.61 16.75 0.65
N LYS A 272 -18.35 16.79 -0.67
CA LYS A 272 -18.45 15.62 -1.56
C LYS A 272 -17.42 15.65 -2.69
N ALA A 273 -16.71 14.54 -2.88
CA ALA A 273 -15.95 14.29 -4.11
C ALA A 273 -16.82 13.50 -5.10
N GLN A 274 -16.73 13.84 -6.38
CA GLN A 274 -17.50 13.19 -7.44
C GLN A 274 -16.64 12.88 -8.66
N PHE A 275 -16.67 11.62 -9.07
CA PHE A 275 -16.01 11.17 -10.29
C PHE A 275 -16.82 10.03 -10.92
N ALA A 276 -16.59 9.78 -12.20
CA ALA A 276 -17.21 8.67 -12.91
C ALA A 276 -16.16 7.81 -13.59
N ALA A 277 -16.20 6.50 -13.32
CA ALA A 277 -15.22 5.52 -13.75
C ALA A 277 -15.89 4.27 -14.31
N THR A 278 -15.20 3.52 -15.17
CA THR A 278 -15.67 2.19 -15.58
C THR A 278 -15.53 1.18 -14.44
N ALA A 279 -16.34 0.12 -14.45
CA ALA A 279 -16.41 -0.86 -13.36
C ALA A 279 -15.06 -1.56 -13.03
N ASN A 280 -14.16 -1.68 -14.00
CA ASN A 280 -12.85 -2.29 -13.82
C ASN A 280 -11.74 -1.32 -13.37
N HIS A 281 -12.04 -0.03 -13.15
CA HIS A 281 -11.03 0.93 -12.68
C HIS A 281 -10.64 0.60 -11.23
N GLN A 282 -9.35 0.61 -10.91
CA GLN A 282 -8.88 0.27 -9.57
C GLN A 282 -8.88 1.52 -8.68
N ILE A 283 -9.57 1.45 -7.56
CA ILE A 283 -9.68 2.53 -6.58
C ILE A 283 -9.02 2.06 -5.27
N SER A 284 -8.27 2.96 -4.64
CA SER A 284 -7.51 2.65 -3.44
C SER A 284 -8.43 2.56 -2.22
N THR A 285 -8.31 1.48 -1.45
CA THR A 285 -9.04 1.26 -0.19
C THR A 285 -8.06 0.90 0.93
N PRO A 286 -8.47 0.93 2.21
CA PRO A 286 -7.62 0.47 3.32
C PRO A 286 -7.13 -0.98 3.19
N GLY A 287 -7.89 -1.82 2.49
CA GLY A 287 -7.54 -3.22 2.22
C GLY A 287 -6.73 -3.42 0.93
N GLY A 288 -6.30 -2.35 0.27
CA GLY A 288 -5.63 -2.37 -1.02
C GLY A 288 -6.52 -1.96 -2.19
N TRP A 289 -6.09 -2.29 -3.41
CA TRP A 289 -6.81 -1.95 -4.64
C TRP A 289 -8.05 -2.81 -4.84
N ARG A 290 -9.18 -2.17 -5.15
CA ARG A 290 -10.43 -2.85 -5.51
C ARG A 290 -11.00 -2.26 -6.81
N SER A 291 -11.66 -3.10 -7.60
CA SER A 291 -12.35 -2.65 -8.80
C SER A 291 -13.55 -1.78 -8.44
N ALA A 292 -13.79 -0.70 -9.20
CA ALA A 292 -14.90 0.22 -8.98
C ALA A 292 -16.27 -0.49 -8.90
N GLY A 293 -16.51 -1.51 -9.73
CA GLY A 293 -17.75 -2.28 -9.74
C GLY A 293 -17.95 -3.23 -8.57
N GLU A 294 -16.91 -3.46 -7.75
CA GLU A 294 -17.00 -4.28 -6.54
C GLU A 294 -17.30 -3.45 -5.28
N LEU A 295 -17.16 -2.13 -5.38
CA LEU A 295 -17.39 -1.22 -4.25
C LEU A 295 -18.88 -0.97 -4.07
N ILE A 296 -19.28 -0.77 -2.82
CA ILE A 296 -20.65 -0.43 -2.44
C ILE A 296 -20.69 0.81 -1.54
N PRO A 297 -21.82 1.54 -1.45
CA PRO A 297 -21.99 2.60 -0.46
C PRO A 297 -21.66 2.12 0.97
N GLY A 298 -20.90 2.92 1.71
CA GLY A 298 -20.36 2.57 3.03
C GLY A 298 -18.94 1.99 3.00
N ASP A 299 -18.48 1.44 1.87
CA ASP A 299 -17.05 1.10 1.70
C ASP A 299 -16.19 2.37 1.82
N ARG A 300 -14.94 2.21 2.24
CA ARG A 300 -14.00 3.33 2.42
C ARG A 300 -12.95 3.36 1.32
N VAL A 301 -12.69 4.54 0.78
CA VAL A 301 -11.64 4.81 -0.21
C VAL A 301 -10.62 5.80 0.35
N LEU A 302 -9.39 5.77 -0.15
CA LEU A 302 -8.33 6.63 0.35
C LEU A 302 -8.33 8.00 -0.33
N MET A 303 -8.24 9.05 0.48
CA MET A 303 -8.12 10.45 0.06
C MET A 303 -7.00 11.10 0.86
N PRO A 304 -6.02 11.78 0.25
CA PRO A 304 -5.07 12.57 0.99
C PRO A 304 -5.75 13.81 1.54
N LEU A 305 -5.71 13.96 2.86
CA LEU A 305 -6.28 15.09 3.58
C LEU A 305 -5.22 15.74 4.47
N PRO A 306 -5.25 17.08 4.60
CA PRO A 306 -4.34 17.77 5.47
C PRO A 306 -4.66 17.41 6.92
N HIS A 307 -3.64 16.89 7.61
CA HIS A 307 -3.62 16.80 9.07
C HIS A 307 -2.83 17.98 9.59
N TYR A 308 -3.35 18.58 10.66
CA TYR A 308 -2.76 19.77 11.24
C TYR A 308 -2.13 19.47 12.60
N LEU A 309 -2.70 18.55 13.38
CA LEU A 309 -2.17 18.22 14.70
C LEU A 309 -0.78 17.57 14.59
N SER A 310 0.20 18.15 15.28
CA SER A 310 1.46 17.46 15.56
C SER A 310 1.22 16.22 16.43
N GLU A 311 2.19 15.31 16.50
CA GLU A 311 2.02 14.11 17.36
C GLU A 311 1.84 14.50 18.83
N GLN A 312 2.56 15.51 19.32
CA GLN A 312 2.33 16.06 20.66
C GLN A 312 0.89 16.57 20.84
N GLN A 313 0.38 17.36 19.90
CA GLN A 313 -0.98 17.90 19.97
C GLN A 313 -2.04 16.79 19.91
N ARG A 314 -1.78 15.76 19.11
CA ARG A 314 -2.63 14.57 19.05
C ARG A 314 -2.65 13.84 20.39
N GLN A 315 -1.49 13.63 21.02
CA GLN A 315 -1.40 13.02 22.35
C GLN A 315 -2.08 13.88 23.45
N LEU A 316 -2.04 15.20 23.33
CA LEU A 316 -2.82 16.12 24.18
C LEU A 316 -4.33 15.87 24.01
N VAL A 317 -4.82 15.76 22.78
CA VAL A 317 -6.23 15.45 22.49
C VAL A 317 -6.61 14.08 23.07
N LEU A 318 -5.80 13.04 22.84
CA LEU A 318 -6.06 11.70 23.37
C LEU A 318 -6.15 11.71 24.91
N GLY A 319 -5.14 12.27 25.59
CA GLY A 319 -5.13 12.37 27.05
C GLY A 319 -6.33 13.14 27.60
N SER A 320 -6.66 14.30 27.01
CA SER A 320 -7.81 15.08 27.47
C SER A 320 -9.15 14.42 27.16
N LEU A 321 -9.27 13.61 26.11
CA LEU A 321 -10.50 12.84 25.87
C LEU A 321 -10.73 11.77 26.93
N MET A 322 -9.69 11.25 27.57
CA MET A 322 -9.86 10.37 28.73
C MET A 322 -10.31 11.13 29.98
N GLY A 323 -10.05 12.44 30.04
CA GLY A 323 -10.48 13.35 31.09
C GLY A 323 -11.71 14.19 30.72
N ASP A 324 -11.58 15.50 30.91
CA ASP A 324 -12.64 16.50 30.76
C ASP A 324 -12.86 17.00 29.31
N GLY A 325 -11.92 16.70 28.42
CA GLY A 325 -12.00 17.01 27.01
C GLY A 325 -13.12 16.26 26.30
N ALA A 326 -13.66 16.85 25.24
CA ALA A 326 -14.68 16.24 24.42
C ALA A 326 -14.52 16.60 22.94
N ILE A 327 -15.08 15.76 22.07
CA ILE A 327 -15.26 16.09 20.66
C ILE A 327 -16.74 16.39 20.38
N SER A 328 -17.04 17.54 19.79
CA SER A 328 -18.42 17.94 19.48
C SER A 328 -19.08 16.94 18.52
N PRO A 329 -20.39 16.64 18.65
CA PRO A 329 -21.13 15.92 17.61
C PRO A 329 -21.11 16.67 16.27
N LYS A 330 -21.14 15.92 15.17
CA LYS A 330 -21.51 16.45 13.85
C LYS A 330 -22.91 17.08 13.99
N ARG A 331 -23.10 18.33 13.57
CA ARG A 331 -24.43 18.97 13.58
C ARG A 331 -25.30 18.34 12.49
N ASP A 332 -26.56 18.04 12.81
CA ASP A 332 -27.41 17.15 12.01
C ASP A 332 -28.15 17.80 10.82
N HIS A 333 -28.08 17.10 9.69
CA HIS A 333 -28.95 16.91 8.51
C HIS A 333 -29.80 17.98 7.79
N ALA A 334 -29.88 19.26 8.19
CA ALA A 334 -30.68 20.21 7.40
C ALA A 334 -29.98 20.80 6.15
N THR A 335 -28.64 20.76 6.06
CA THR A 335 -27.87 21.48 5.02
C THR A 335 -26.79 20.65 4.30
N GLY A 336 -26.86 19.32 4.39
CA GLY A 336 -25.91 18.41 3.72
C GLY A 336 -24.75 17.92 4.61
N PRO A 337 -23.90 17.02 4.09
CA PRO A 337 -22.82 16.42 4.87
C PRO A 337 -21.67 17.42 5.02
N GLY A 338 -21.61 18.12 6.16
CA GLY A 338 -20.45 18.97 6.46
C GLY A 338 -20.62 19.94 7.60
N MET A 339 -20.32 19.50 8.82
CA MET A 339 -19.53 20.31 9.77
C MET A 339 -18.67 19.35 10.59
N LYS A 340 -17.34 19.49 10.44
CA LYS A 340 -16.31 18.67 11.09
C LYS A 340 -16.38 18.82 12.61
N SER A 341 -15.89 17.84 13.34
CA SER A 341 -15.90 17.85 14.80
C SER A 341 -14.84 18.80 15.37
N ARG A 342 -15.12 19.37 16.55
CA ARG A 342 -14.24 20.28 17.27
C ARG A 342 -13.77 19.61 18.55
N PHE A 343 -12.50 19.73 18.86
CA PHE A 343 -11.99 19.36 20.16
C PHE A 343 -12.22 20.50 21.13
N ARG A 344 -12.67 20.18 22.34
CA ARG A 344 -13.08 21.15 23.33
C ARG A 344 -12.73 20.69 24.74
N PHE A 345 -12.22 21.59 25.55
CA PHE A 345 -11.96 21.36 26.97
C PHE A 345 -12.20 22.66 27.75
N GLY A 346 -12.46 22.54 29.06
CA GLY A 346 -12.69 23.72 29.87
C GLY A 346 -12.53 23.43 31.35
N HIS A 347 -11.90 24.36 32.06
CA HIS A 347 -11.64 24.25 33.48
C HIS A 347 -12.28 25.40 34.27
N GLY A 348 -12.50 25.14 35.56
CA GLY A 348 -12.94 26.18 36.49
C GLY A 348 -11.82 27.18 36.82
N PRO A 349 -12.14 28.31 37.48
CA PRO A 349 -11.20 29.42 37.69
C PRO A 349 -9.88 29.05 38.38
N LYS A 350 -9.90 28.01 39.23
CA LYS A 350 -8.71 27.52 39.96
C LYS A 350 -7.66 26.86 39.05
N GLN A 351 -8.01 26.53 37.82
CA GLN A 351 -7.18 25.81 36.85
C GLN A 351 -7.05 26.59 35.53
N ASP A 352 -7.30 27.91 35.53
CA ASP A 352 -7.20 28.75 34.33
C ASP A 352 -5.79 28.72 33.73
N ASP A 353 -4.74 28.74 34.55
CA ASP A 353 -3.36 28.67 34.07
C ASP A 353 -3.06 27.34 33.36
N TYR A 354 -3.66 26.24 33.84
CA TYR A 354 -3.56 24.94 33.19
C TYR A 354 -4.34 24.91 31.86
N ALA A 355 -5.54 25.50 31.83
CA ALA A 355 -6.31 25.64 30.60
C ALA A 355 -5.56 26.46 29.54
N ARG A 356 -4.91 27.56 29.94
CA ARG A 356 -4.05 28.39 29.08
C ARG A 356 -2.82 27.63 28.61
N TRP A 357 -2.20 26.84 29.48
CA TRP A 357 -1.07 25.99 29.10
C TRP A 357 -1.47 24.95 28.04
N LYS A 358 -2.59 24.23 28.22
CA LYS A 358 -3.13 23.31 27.20
C LYS A 358 -3.44 24.03 25.89
N ALA A 359 -4.02 25.23 25.94
CA ALA A 359 -4.28 26.03 24.75
C ALA A 359 -2.99 26.45 24.03
N GLY A 360 -1.93 26.79 24.78
CA GLY A 360 -0.62 27.14 24.21
C GLY A 360 0.05 25.97 23.48
N LEU A 361 -0.17 24.73 23.92
CA LEU A 361 0.34 23.54 23.22
C LEU A 361 -0.31 23.32 21.85
N LEU A 362 -1.51 23.85 21.63
CA LEU A 362 -2.22 23.80 20.34
C LEU A 362 -1.79 24.94 19.39
N GLU A 363 -0.55 25.44 19.53
CA GLU A 363 0.00 26.46 18.65
C GLU A 363 -0.08 26.03 17.17
N GLY A 364 -0.50 26.95 16.31
CA GLY A 364 -0.72 26.69 14.88
C GLY A 364 -2.11 26.12 14.55
N VAL A 365 -2.91 25.69 15.54
CA VAL A 365 -4.32 25.36 15.36
C VAL A 365 -5.17 26.59 15.72
N PRO A 366 -6.04 27.11 14.84
CA PRO A 366 -6.92 28.21 15.22
C PRO A 366 -7.90 27.80 16.32
N LEU A 367 -7.94 28.57 17.41
CA LEU A 367 -8.76 28.32 18.61
C LEU A 367 -9.81 29.40 18.83
N CYS A 368 -10.94 29.00 19.42
CA CYS A 368 -11.91 29.89 20.06
C CYS A 368 -11.78 29.74 21.58
N ILE A 369 -11.53 30.84 22.28
CA ILE A 369 -11.47 30.88 23.75
C ILE A 369 -12.65 31.71 24.26
N SER A 370 -13.42 31.14 25.17
CA SER A 370 -14.63 31.76 25.71
C SER A 370 -14.77 31.51 27.22
N PRO A 371 -15.60 32.28 27.95
CA PRO A 371 -15.88 32.03 29.36
C PRO A 371 -16.57 30.67 29.55
N HIS A 372 -16.07 29.87 30.49
CA HIS A 372 -16.70 28.61 30.87
C HIS A 372 -17.91 28.84 31.79
N ALA A 373 -18.96 28.02 31.65
CA ALA A 373 -20.25 28.21 32.35
C ALA A 373 -20.17 28.18 33.89
N LYS A 374 -19.14 27.53 34.45
CA LYS A 374 -18.88 27.47 35.89
C LYS A 374 -17.81 28.48 36.34
N GLY A 375 -17.51 29.49 35.52
CA GLY A 375 -16.30 30.32 35.60
C GLY A 375 -15.09 29.61 34.99
N GLY A 376 -14.07 30.39 34.62
CA GLY A 376 -12.83 29.94 33.98
C GLY A 376 -12.86 29.98 32.46
N LEU A 377 -12.01 29.19 31.80
CA LEU A 377 -11.83 29.20 30.35
C LEU A 377 -12.37 27.94 29.67
N MET A 378 -13.05 28.13 28.55
CA MET A 378 -13.46 27.11 27.59
C MET A 378 -12.68 27.32 26.31
N VAL A 379 -12.00 26.28 25.83
CA VAL A 379 -11.17 26.31 24.62
C VAL A 379 -11.76 25.32 23.62
N GLU A 380 -11.97 25.77 22.39
CA GLU A 380 -12.46 24.95 21.29
C GLU A 380 -11.59 25.13 20.05
N THR A 381 -11.24 24.04 19.36
CA THR A 381 -10.54 24.13 18.08
C THR A 381 -11.49 24.59 16.97
N THR A 382 -10.91 25.05 15.87
CA THR A 382 -11.58 24.97 14.57
C THR A 382 -11.91 23.52 14.23
N PRO A 383 -12.88 23.28 13.32
CA PRO A 383 -13.22 21.93 12.90
C PRO A 383 -12.03 21.29 12.18
N LEU A 384 -11.57 20.12 12.66
CA LEU A 384 -10.44 19.38 12.11
C LEU A 384 -10.91 18.01 11.60
N VAL A 385 -10.29 17.52 10.52
CA VAL A 385 -10.70 16.28 9.85
C VAL A 385 -10.39 15.07 10.72
N GLU A 386 -9.18 15.04 11.27
CA GLU A 386 -8.66 13.99 12.13
C GLU A 386 -9.49 13.77 13.41
N LEU A 387 -10.30 14.78 13.81
CA LEU A 387 -11.19 14.66 14.95
C LEU A 387 -12.49 13.90 14.65
N ASP A 388 -12.92 13.83 13.39
CA ASP A 388 -14.14 13.11 13.02
C ASP A 388 -13.96 11.60 13.19
N GLU A 389 -12.84 11.05 12.72
CA GLU A 389 -12.51 9.63 12.88
C GLU A 389 -12.33 9.28 14.35
N LEU A 390 -11.58 10.12 15.07
CA LEU A 390 -11.35 9.93 16.50
C LEU A 390 -12.66 9.95 17.28
N ARG A 391 -13.61 10.81 16.89
CA ARG A 391 -14.93 10.85 17.51
C ARG A 391 -15.69 9.54 17.30
N GLU A 392 -15.76 9.04 16.08
CA GLU A 392 -16.47 7.79 15.77
C GLU A 392 -15.86 6.60 16.53
N ALA A 393 -14.54 6.60 16.69
CA ALA A 393 -13.83 5.58 17.47
C ALA A 393 -14.09 5.68 18.99
N VAL A 394 -14.19 6.89 19.55
CA VAL A 394 -14.29 7.11 21.00
C VAL A 394 -15.73 7.11 21.50
N TYR A 395 -16.71 7.58 20.72
CA TYR A 395 -18.08 7.80 21.20
C TYR A 395 -19.06 6.76 20.68
N VAL A 396 -19.31 5.73 21.47
CA VAL A 396 -20.30 4.67 21.17
C VAL A 396 -21.55 4.87 22.01
N ALA A 397 -22.70 5.01 21.37
CA ALA A 397 -24.00 5.30 22.03
C ALA A 397 -23.93 6.49 23.02
N GLY A 398 -23.14 7.52 22.67
CA GLY A 398 -22.97 8.73 23.47
C GLY A 398 -22.03 8.60 24.68
N LYS A 399 -21.44 7.42 24.94
CA LYS A 399 -20.45 7.20 25.99
C LYS A 399 -19.04 7.09 25.42
N LYS A 400 -18.03 7.49 26.20
CA LYS A 400 -16.62 7.30 25.87
C LYS A 400 -16.24 5.83 26.06
N VAL A 401 -15.81 5.19 24.97
CA VAL A 401 -15.34 3.81 24.91
C VAL A 401 -13.95 3.84 24.27
N PHE A 402 -12.94 3.33 24.98
CA PHE A 402 -11.57 3.29 24.48
C PHE A 402 -11.19 1.85 24.13
N SER A 403 -10.88 1.61 22.85
CA SER A 403 -10.42 0.33 22.32
C SER A 403 -8.99 0.01 22.75
N TRP A 404 -8.52 -1.21 22.52
CA TRP A 404 -7.11 -1.54 22.74
C TRP A 404 -6.17 -0.75 21.83
N ASP A 405 -6.58 -0.48 20.59
CA ASP A 405 -5.77 0.30 19.65
C ASP A 405 -5.59 1.73 20.15
N TYR A 406 -6.66 2.36 20.63
CA TYR A 406 -6.59 3.68 21.26
C TYR A 406 -5.67 3.68 22.49
N LEU A 407 -5.84 2.70 23.38
CA LEU A 407 -5.10 2.64 24.65
C LEU A 407 -3.60 2.36 24.46
N LYS A 408 -3.23 1.56 23.47
CA LYS A 408 -1.82 1.24 23.16
C LYS A 408 -1.07 2.40 22.53
N GLU A 409 -1.80 3.35 21.96
CA GLU A 409 -1.24 4.54 21.32
C GLU A 409 -0.90 5.67 22.30
N LEU A 410 -1.42 5.59 23.52
CA LEU A 410 -1.16 6.58 24.56
C LEU A 410 0.31 6.59 24.93
N THR A 411 0.88 7.79 24.95
CA THR A 411 2.22 8.06 25.47
C THR A 411 2.17 8.46 26.96
N PRO A 412 3.31 8.48 27.67
CA PRO A 412 3.40 9.06 29.01
C PRO A 412 2.87 10.51 29.09
N PHE A 413 3.00 11.29 28.00
CA PHE A 413 2.45 12.64 27.91
C PHE A 413 0.91 12.63 27.93
N ALA A 414 0.25 11.75 27.16
CA ALA A 414 -1.20 11.61 27.19
C ALA A 414 -1.71 11.12 28.56
N LEU A 415 -0.99 10.20 29.21
CA LEU A 415 -1.29 9.77 30.58
C LEU A 415 -1.16 10.91 31.60
N ALA A 416 -0.15 11.77 31.45
CA ALA A 416 0.02 12.95 32.28
C ALA A 416 -1.16 13.91 32.13
N VAL A 417 -1.59 14.20 30.90
CA VAL A 417 -2.76 15.05 30.61
C VAL A 417 -4.01 14.47 31.25
N TRP A 418 -4.26 13.17 31.07
CA TRP A 418 -5.40 12.50 31.69
C TRP A 418 -5.36 12.58 33.23
N TYR A 419 -4.21 12.32 33.86
CA TYR A 419 -4.03 12.44 35.30
C TYR A 419 -4.21 13.88 35.79
N MET A 420 -3.75 14.88 35.04
CA MET A 420 -3.95 16.29 35.36
C MET A 420 -5.42 16.70 35.26
N ASP A 421 -6.18 16.13 34.33
CA ASP A 421 -7.60 16.44 34.16
C ASP A 421 -8.44 15.81 35.30
N ASP A 422 -8.35 14.49 35.50
CA ASP A 422 -9.25 13.75 36.41
C ASP A 422 -8.56 13.11 37.64
N GLY A 423 -7.24 13.13 37.70
CA GLY A 423 -6.47 12.58 38.81
C GLY A 423 -6.47 13.47 40.06
N SER A 424 -6.38 12.83 41.22
CA SER A 424 -6.32 13.45 42.54
C SER A 424 -5.13 12.90 43.31
N PHE A 425 -4.49 13.74 44.12
CA PHE A 425 -3.38 13.37 44.98
C PHE A 425 -3.68 13.77 46.42
N ALA A 426 -3.76 12.78 47.31
CA ALA A 426 -3.95 13.00 48.73
C ALA A 426 -2.61 12.86 49.48
N VAL A 427 -2.10 13.97 49.98
CA VAL A 427 -0.87 14.02 50.79
C VAL A 427 -1.10 13.31 52.13
N ARG A 428 -0.20 12.39 52.50
CA ARG A 428 -0.25 11.65 53.79
C ARG A 428 0.77 12.16 54.81
N ARG A 429 1.91 12.71 54.36
CA ARG A 429 2.90 13.33 55.23
C ARG A 429 2.96 14.83 54.96
N LYS A 430 3.07 15.65 56.02
CA LYS A 430 3.06 17.11 55.91
C LYS A 430 4.16 17.68 55.01
N ASP A 431 5.28 16.96 54.88
CA ASP A 431 6.39 17.31 53.98
C ASP A 431 6.06 17.05 52.48
N GLY A 432 5.00 16.30 52.16
CA GLY A 432 4.66 15.95 50.78
C GLY A 432 5.49 14.80 50.20
N SER A 433 6.29 14.11 51.03
CA SER A 433 7.12 12.96 50.64
C SER A 433 6.34 11.66 50.44
N ALA A 434 5.08 11.63 50.88
CA ALA A 434 4.21 10.48 50.72
C ALA A 434 2.75 10.92 50.52
N GLY A 435 2.06 10.22 49.64
CA GLY A 435 0.64 10.41 49.39
C GLY A 435 0.05 9.22 48.65
N ARG A 436 -1.17 9.41 48.16
CA ARG A 436 -1.88 8.41 47.36
C ARG A 436 -2.56 9.08 46.19
N SER A 437 -2.34 8.56 44.99
CA SER A 437 -3.02 9.01 43.78
C SER A 437 -4.25 8.17 43.50
N ASP A 438 -5.30 8.83 43.00
CA ASP A 438 -6.47 8.18 42.45
C ASP A 438 -7.02 8.93 41.23
N VAL A 439 -7.67 8.23 40.29
CA VAL A 439 -8.25 8.80 39.07
C VAL A 439 -9.68 8.31 38.91
N CYS A 440 -10.63 9.23 38.78
CA CYS A 440 -12.03 8.91 38.58
C CYS A 440 -12.26 8.43 37.13
N VAL A 441 -12.88 7.26 36.95
CA VAL A 441 -13.14 6.65 35.62
C VAL A 441 -14.62 6.33 35.39
N GLU A 442 -15.50 6.92 36.21
CA GLU A 442 -16.95 6.73 36.15
C GLU A 442 -17.55 7.07 34.79
N ALA A 443 -17.00 8.06 34.08
CA ALA A 443 -17.48 8.47 32.75
C ALA A 443 -17.19 7.44 31.65
N MET A 444 -16.35 6.43 31.92
CA MET A 444 -15.93 5.40 30.97
C MET A 444 -16.78 4.14 31.10
N GLU A 445 -16.95 3.42 30.00
CA GLU A 445 -17.65 2.13 29.96
C GLU A 445 -16.88 1.03 30.74
N LYS A 446 -17.59 0.07 31.36
CA LYS A 446 -16.98 -0.93 32.27
C LYS A 446 -15.91 -1.81 31.60
N GLY A 447 -16.06 -2.12 30.31
CA GLY A 447 -15.01 -2.80 29.54
C GLY A 447 -13.74 -1.97 29.44
N THR A 448 -13.90 -0.67 29.17
CA THR A 448 -12.82 0.30 29.09
C THR A 448 -12.08 0.46 30.43
N GLN A 449 -12.80 0.55 31.56
CA GLN A 449 -12.19 0.62 32.90
C GLN A 449 -11.26 -0.58 33.18
N ARG A 450 -11.67 -1.79 32.79
CA ARG A 450 -10.86 -3.01 32.94
C ARG A 450 -9.63 -3.01 32.03
N ARG A 451 -9.78 -2.64 30.76
CA ARG A 451 -8.64 -2.52 29.82
C ARG A 451 -7.60 -1.52 30.32
N LEU A 452 -8.05 -0.41 30.91
CA LEU A 452 -7.18 0.63 31.42
C LEU A 452 -6.34 0.15 32.61
N VAL A 453 -6.93 -0.58 33.56
CA VAL A 453 -6.17 -1.20 34.66
C VAL A 453 -5.14 -2.20 34.14
N ALA A 454 -5.51 -3.02 33.15
CA ALA A 454 -4.59 -3.96 32.51
C ALA A 454 -3.42 -3.22 31.84
N LEU A 455 -3.70 -2.19 31.02
CA LEU A 455 -2.67 -1.36 30.40
C LEU A 455 -1.72 -0.75 31.43
N LEU A 456 -2.25 -0.11 32.49
CA LEU A 456 -1.43 0.55 33.50
C LEU A 456 -0.52 -0.45 34.24
N ARG A 457 -0.98 -1.67 34.50
CA ARG A 457 -0.19 -2.71 35.18
C ARG A 457 0.81 -3.40 34.25
N GLU A 458 0.35 -3.83 33.08
CA GLU A 458 1.10 -4.70 32.17
C GLU A 458 2.09 -3.91 31.33
N THR A 459 1.70 -2.73 30.82
CA THR A 459 2.55 -1.90 29.96
C THR A 459 3.41 -0.94 30.76
N TYR A 460 2.82 -0.32 31.79
CA TYR A 460 3.49 0.75 32.55
C TYR A 460 3.99 0.32 33.93
N GLY A 461 3.76 -0.92 34.35
CA GLY A 461 4.23 -1.43 35.64
C GLY A 461 3.61 -0.74 36.86
N LEU A 462 2.46 -0.07 36.71
CA LEU A 462 1.86 0.74 37.76
C LEU A 462 0.96 -0.11 38.66
N ALA A 463 1.31 -0.17 39.94
CA ALA A 463 0.52 -0.86 40.95
C ALA A 463 -0.78 -0.08 41.27
N CYS A 464 -1.87 -0.47 40.61
CA CYS A 464 -3.17 0.20 40.74
C CYS A 464 -4.33 -0.80 40.82
N THR A 465 -5.47 -0.41 41.39
CA THR A 465 -6.69 -1.23 41.49
C THR A 465 -7.93 -0.40 41.17
N LEU A 466 -8.89 -0.97 40.45
CA LEU A 466 -10.22 -0.38 40.28
C LEU A 466 -11.07 -0.67 41.52
N ILE A 467 -11.59 0.37 42.15
CA ILE A 467 -12.50 0.28 43.29
C ILE A 467 -13.73 1.17 43.07
N GLU A 468 -14.76 0.95 43.88
CA GLU A 468 -15.89 1.87 43.99
C GLU A 468 -15.71 2.76 45.24
N LYS A 469 -15.71 4.08 45.05
CA LYS A 469 -15.53 5.06 46.12
C LYS A 469 -16.62 6.12 46.02
N ALA A 470 -17.49 6.20 47.03
CA ALA A 470 -18.63 7.11 47.06
C ALA A 470 -19.55 7.00 45.81
N GLY A 471 -19.82 5.76 45.37
CA GLY A 471 -20.68 5.48 44.21
C GLY A 471 -20.06 5.82 42.85
N LYS A 472 -18.73 6.01 42.78
CA LYS A 472 -17.98 6.26 41.55
C LYS A 472 -16.90 5.22 41.37
N ALA A 473 -16.69 4.77 40.13
CA ALA A 473 -15.55 3.95 39.76
C ALA A 473 -14.26 4.78 39.75
N VAL A 474 -13.25 4.32 40.51
CA VAL A 474 -11.98 5.03 40.70
C VAL A 474 -10.82 4.04 40.61
N ILE A 475 -9.80 4.38 39.80
CA ILE A 475 -8.52 3.66 39.80
C ILE A 475 -7.66 4.27 40.90
N VAL A 476 -7.20 3.44 41.81
CA VAL A 476 -6.40 3.89 42.95
C VAL A 476 -5.04 3.23 42.90
N PHE A 477 -4.01 4.06 43.03
CA PHE A 477 -2.63 3.63 43.10
C PHE A 477 -2.25 3.38 44.56
N ASP A 478 -1.45 2.35 44.82
CA ASP A 478 -0.84 2.18 46.13
C ASP A 478 0.37 3.12 46.27
N ARG A 479 1.22 2.91 47.29
CA ARG A 479 2.39 3.75 47.51
C ARG A 479 3.37 3.66 46.33
N ASP A 480 3.69 2.43 45.92
CA ASP A 480 4.71 2.17 44.91
C ASP A 480 4.17 2.53 43.52
N GLY A 481 2.89 2.26 43.27
CA GLY A 481 2.20 2.71 42.06
C GLY A 481 2.05 4.23 41.96
N THR A 482 1.91 4.94 43.08
CA THR A 482 1.89 6.42 43.09
C THR A 482 3.28 6.98 42.75
N GLU A 483 4.33 6.42 43.34
CA GLU A 483 5.72 6.78 43.05
C GLU A 483 6.04 6.57 41.56
N ALA A 484 5.78 5.37 41.04
CA ALA A 484 6.05 5.02 39.65
C ALA A 484 5.22 5.87 38.66
N LEU A 485 3.96 6.15 38.99
CA LEU A 485 3.12 7.05 38.16
C LEU A 485 3.73 8.45 38.12
N HIS A 486 4.12 9.00 39.27
CA HIS A 486 4.67 10.36 39.35
C HIS A 486 6.03 10.46 38.68
N GLU A 487 6.87 9.43 38.79
CA GLU A 487 8.13 9.34 38.04
C GLU A 487 7.89 9.38 36.53
N LEU A 488 6.92 8.59 36.04
CA LEU A 488 6.56 8.50 34.63
C LEU A 488 6.03 9.82 34.06
N ILE A 489 5.16 10.52 34.80
CA ILE A 489 4.44 11.69 34.27
C ILE A 489 5.09 13.03 34.62
N ALA A 490 5.96 13.10 35.63
CA ALA A 490 6.56 14.36 36.09
C ALA A 490 7.22 15.22 35.00
N PRO A 491 7.89 14.65 33.97
CA PRO A 491 8.43 15.43 32.87
C PRO A 491 7.38 16.21 32.06
N TYR A 492 6.10 15.89 32.24
CA TYR A 492 4.97 16.37 31.43
C TYR A 492 3.97 17.23 32.21
N VAL A 493 4.17 17.41 33.52
CA VAL A 493 3.25 18.17 34.39
C VAL A 493 3.76 19.62 34.54
N PRO A 494 3.02 20.64 34.08
CA PRO A 494 3.46 22.03 34.17
C PRO A 494 3.38 22.57 35.61
N PRO A 495 4.06 23.69 35.90
CA PRO A 495 4.05 24.32 37.24
C PRO A 495 2.64 24.58 37.81
N ALA A 496 1.66 24.89 36.96
CA ALA A 496 0.27 25.10 37.36
C ALA A 496 -0.40 23.85 37.99
N MET A 497 0.16 22.65 37.75
CA MET A 497 -0.38 21.36 38.20
C MET A 497 0.61 20.56 39.07
N ASP A 498 1.78 21.12 39.38
CA ASP A 498 2.84 20.48 40.20
C ASP A 498 2.32 20.01 41.57
N TYR A 499 1.29 20.67 42.12
CA TYR A 499 0.70 20.28 43.41
C TYR A 499 0.09 18.87 43.40
N LYS A 500 -0.22 18.29 42.23
CA LYS A 500 -0.72 16.92 42.07
C LYS A 500 0.37 15.85 42.15
N LEU A 501 1.64 16.24 42.28
CA LEU A 501 2.78 15.36 42.41
C LEU A 501 3.34 15.34 43.84
N LEU A 502 4.02 14.24 44.14
CA LEU A 502 4.96 14.10 45.26
C LEU A 502 6.03 15.20 45.19
N GLN A 503 6.46 15.68 46.35
CA GLN A 503 7.32 16.87 46.43
C GLN A 503 8.61 16.73 45.60
N HIS A 504 9.26 15.57 45.62
CA HIS A 504 10.52 15.30 44.90
C HIS A 504 10.35 15.03 43.39
N HIS A 505 9.12 15.01 42.89
CA HIS A 505 8.80 14.90 41.46
C HIS A 505 8.37 16.22 40.82
N ARG A 506 8.22 17.29 41.60
CA ARG A 506 7.81 18.62 41.10
C ARG A 506 8.90 19.31 40.30
N SER A 507 8.49 20.27 39.47
CA SER A 507 9.39 21.15 38.71
C SER A 507 10.31 20.40 37.74
N LYS A 508 9.84 19.26 37.23
CA LYS A 508 10.54 18.43 36.23
C LYS A 508 10.00 18.64 34.80
N CYS A 509 9.03 19.54 34.59
CA CYS A 509 8.41 19.74 33.28
C CYS A 509 9.44 20.15 32.22
N ILE A 510 9.50 19.38 31.13
CA ILE A 510 10.36 19.64 29.97
C ILE A 510 9.58 19.84 28.67
N VAL A 511 8.25 19.88 28.73
CA VAL A 511 7.39 20.01 27.55
C VAL A 511 7.68 21.30 26.81
N ARG A 512 8.03 21.18 25.53
CA ARG A 512 8.16 22.29 24.58
C ARG A 512 7.06 22.17 23.54
N VAL A 513 6.54 23.30 23.09
CA VAL A 513 5.48 23.32 22.08
C VAL A 513 6.02 22.76 20.76
N GLU A 514 5.34 21.76 20.23
CA GLU A 514 5.51 21.28 18.86
C GLU A 514 4.34 21.80 18.03
N PRO A 515 4.52 22.90 17.28
CA PRO A 515 3.43 23.56 16.58
C PRO A 515 2.83 22.65 15.50
N ALA A 516 1.56 22.90 15.19
CA ALA A 516 0.84 22.25 14.12
C ALA A 516 1.62 22.39 12.81
N LYS A 517 1.76 21.28 12.07
CA LYS A 517 2.36 21.27 10.74
C LYS A 517 1.42 20.55 9.81
N GLU A 518 1.09 21.22 8.70
CA GLU A 518 0.30 20.62 7.65
C GLU A 518 1.06 19.45 7.02
N GLU A 519 0.47 18.26 7.12
CA GLU A 519 0.96 17.04 6.49
C GLU A 519 -0.19 16.35 5.75
N MET A 520 0.04 15.98 4.49
CA MET A 520 -0.92 15.20 3.74
C MET A 520 -0.84 13.74 4.17
N ARG A 521 -1.96 13.20 4.67
CA ARG A 521 -2.08 11.77 5.03
C ARG A 521 -3.24 11.15 4.29
N LEU A 522 -3.09 9.89 3.90
CA LEU A 522 -4.16 9.12 3.29
C LEU A 522 -5.19 8.72 4.36
N VAL A 523 -6.43 9.16 4.17
CA VAL A 523 -7.54 8.95 5.09
C VAL A 523 -8.61 8.10 4.43
N PRO A 524 -9.14 7.08 5.12
CA PRO A 524 -10.24 6.27 4.64
C PRO A 524 -11.58 6.99 4.78
N VAL A 525 -12.11 7.52 3.68
CA VAL A 525 -13.39 8.22 3.63
C VAL A 525 -14.50 7.34 3.03
N PRO A 526 -15.75 7.41 3.56
CA PRO A 526 -16.83 6.55 3.09
C PRO A 526 -17.39 6.99 1.72
N ILE A 527 -17.78 6.00 0.92
CA ILE A 527 -18.59 6.20 -0.27
C ILE A 527 -20.04 6.46 0.16
N ILE A 528 -20.63 7.56 -0.33
CA ILE A 528 -22.02 7.96 -0.03
C ILE A 528 -22.99 7.26 -0.98
N SER A 529 -22.71 7.29 -2.29
CA SER A 529 -23.53 6.62 -3.30
C SER A 529 -22.69 6.18 -4.50
N ILE A 530 -23.18 5.14 -5.18
CA ILE A 530 -22.68 4.68 -6.47
C ILE A 530 -23.90 4.47 -7.35
N ASP A 531 -23.94 5.18 -8.47
CA ASP A 531 -25.09 5.20 -9.37
C ASP A 531 -24.61 4.93 -10.80
N VAL A 532 -25.38 4.17 -11.59
CA VAL A 532 -25.08 4.07 -13.03
C VAL A 532 -25.32 5.43 -13.67
N LYS A 533 -24.29 6.02 -14.25
CA LYS A 533 -24.37 7.34 -14.85
C LYS A 533 -25.22 7.27 -16.13
N PRO A 534 -26.23 8.13 -16.29
CA PRO A 534 -26.97 8.22 -17.54
C PRO A 534 -26.04 8.50 -18.72
N PRO A 535 -26.35 7.98 -19.93
CA PRO A 535 -25.57 8.27 -21.13
C PRO A 535 -25.40 9.78 -21.33
N THR A 536 -24.16 10.20 -21.57
CA THR A 536 -23.83 11.62 -21.80
C THR A 536 -23.40 11.85 -23.23
N ARG A 537 -23.23 13.12 -23.64
CA ARG A 537 -22.77 13.50 -24.99
C ARG A 537 -21.46 12.82 -25.41
N SER A 538 -20.60 12.45 -24.45
CA SER A 538 -19.38 11.70 -24.72
C SER A 538 -19.31 10.50 -23.77
N MET A 539 -19.42 9.31 -24.35
CA MET A 539 -19.16 8.03 -23.66
C MET A 539 -17.71 7.59 -23.81
N ARG A 540 -16.83 8.47 -24.29
CA ARG A 540 -15.40 8.20 -24.43
C ARG A 540 -14.76 7.97 -23.05
N ARG A 541 -13.79 7.06 -23.03
CA ARG A 541 -13.02 6.63 -21.88
C ARG A 541 -11.65 7.29 -21.89
N PHE A 542 -11.36 8.05 -20.84
CA PHE A 542 -10.11 8.79 -20.73
C PHE A 542 -9.26 8.24 -19.59
N ASP A 543 -7.96 8.17 -19.80
CA ASP A 543 -7.00 7.78 -18.77
C ASP A 543 -5.67 8.52 -18.99
N ILE A 544 -4.83 8.56 -17.95
CA ILE A 544 -3.50 9.20 -18.01
C ILE A 544 -2.44 8.29 -17.39
N GLU A 545 -1.21 8.42 -17.84
CA GLU A 545 -0.05 7.86 -17.15
C GLU A 545 0.72 8.95 -16.43
N VAL A 546 1.07 8.68 -15.17
CA VAL A 546 1.86 9.57 -14.32
C VAL A 546 3.26 9.01 -14.10
N GLU A 547 4.26 9.90 -14.19
CA GLU A 547 5.69 9.60 -14.03
C GLU A 547 6.00 8.76 -12.79
N GLY A 548 6.93 7.81 -12.93
CA GLY A 548 7.35 6.94 -11.84
C GLY A 548 6.25 6.00 -11.34
N HIS A 549 5.21 5.76 -12.15
CA HIS A 549 4.04 4.95 -11.82
C HIS A 549 3.30 5.40 -10.54
N HIS A 550 3.35 6.70 -10.24
CA HIS A 550 2.62 7.23 -9.09
C HIS A 550 1.12 7.23 -9.36
N ASN A 551 0.33 7.00 -8.32
CA ASN A 551 -1.12 6.96 -8.42
C ASN A 551 -1.68 8.37 -8.27
N TYR A 552 -2.58 8.79 -9.14
CA TYR A 552 -3.08 10.17 -9.12
C TYR A 552 -4.43 10.28 -8.44
N LEU A 553 -4.89 11.52 -8.28
CA LEU A 553 -6.13 11.82 -7.57
C LEU A 553 -7.21 12.34 -8.52
N VAL A 554 -8.41 11.78 -8.41
CA VAL A 554 -9.62 12.29 -9.07
C VAL A 554 -10.57 12.89 -8.04
N ASP A 555 -10.75 14.20 -8.11
CA ASP A 555 -11.46 15.01 -7.11
C ASP A 555 -11.03 14.72 -5.64
N GLY A 556 -9.74 14.40 -5.47
CA GLY A 556 -9.12 14.02 -4.20
C GLY A 556 -9.12 12.51 -3.91
N VAL A 557 -9.87 11.68 -4.62
CA VAL A 557 -9.84 10.22 -4.38
C VAL A 557 -8.65 9.59 -5.08
N MET A 558 -7.86 8.78 -4.37
CA MET A 558 -6.70 8.09 -4.92
C MET A 558 -7.13 6.94 -5.83
N VAL A 559 -6.64 6.99 -7.06
CA VAL A 559 -6.97 6.04 -8.12
C VAL A 559 -5.72 5.51 -8.79
N HIS A 560 -5.83 4.31 -9.34
CA HIS A 560 -4.69 3.61 -9.90
C HIS A 560 -4.21 4.29 -11.18
N ASN A 561 -2.90 4.40 -11.33
CA ASN A 561 -2.27 4.89 -12.55
C ASN A 561 -2.48 3.89 -13.71
N SER A 562 -2.67 4.32 -14.96
CA SER A 562 -2.76 3.37 -16.06
C SER A 562 -1.38 2.73 -16.31
N PRO A 563 -1.20 1.40 -16.15
CA PRO A 563 0.11 0.79 -16.34
C PRO A 563 0.36 0.41 -17.81
N GLU A 564 1.60 0.61 -18.27
CA GLU A 564 2.16 -0.08 -19.44
C GLU A 564 2.03 -1.60 -19.28
N THR A 565 1.72 -2.36 -20.35
CA THR A 565 1.85 -3.84 -20.30
C THR A 565 2.38 -4.46 -21.57
N THR A 566 3.21 -5.49 -21.39
CA THR A 566 3.77 -6.37 -22.42
C THR A 566 2.72 -7.10 -23.28
N PRO A 567 2.79 -7.08 -24.62
CA PRO A 567 2.04 -7.99 -25.50
C PRO A 567 2.48 -9.45 -25.28
N GLY A 568 1.58 -10.42 -25.43
CA GLY A 568 1.87 -11.85 -25.19
C GLY A 568 2.15 -12.26 -23.72
N GLY A 569 2.58 -11.33 -22.87
CA GLY A 569 3.01 -11.58 -21.48
C GLY A 569 1.91 -11.99 -20.51
N ARG A 570 0.63 -11.82 -20.86
CA ARG A 570 -0.48 -12.32 -20.03
C ARG A 570 -0.41 -13.84 -19.85
N ALA A 571 -0.01 -14.58 -20.88
CA ALA A 571 0.17 -16.03 -20.75
C ALA A 571 1.43 -16.33 -19.91
N LEU A 572 2.56 -15.66 -20.21
CA LEU A 572 3.82 -15.83 -19.45
C LEU A 572 3.64 -15.59 -17.95
N LYS A 573 2.79 -14.64 -17.52
CA LYS A 573 2.44 -14.43 -16.10
C LYS A 573 1.98 -15.71 -15.37
N PHE A 574 1.31 -16.63 -16.07
CA PHE A 574 0.80 -17.87 -15.47
C PHE A 574 1.77 -19.05 -15.58
N TYR A 575 2.79 -18.98 -16.45
CA TYR A 575 3.71 -20.09 -16.70
C TYR A 575 5.15 -19.83 -16.21
N SER A 576 5.56 -18.57 -16.09
CA SER A 576 6.90 -18.19 -15.65
C SER A 576 7.09 -18.42 -14.15
N SER A 577 8.16 -19.14 -13.78
CA SER A 577 8.54 -19.33 -12.38
C SER A 577 9.35 -18.15 -11.83
N VAL A 578 10.04 -17.41 -12.70
CA VAL A 578 10.79 -16.19 -12.39
C VAL A 578 10.46 -15.13 -13.43
N ARG A 579 10.23 -13.90 -12.98
CA ARG A 579 9.95 -12.74 -13.84
C ARG A 579 10.85 -11.59 -13.43
N LEU A 580 11.67 -11.10 -14.36
CA LEU A 580 12.67 -10.04 -14.12
C LEU A 580 12.28 -8.78 -14.91
N ASP A 581 12.04 -7.68 -14.18
CA ASP A 581 11.85 -6.34 -14.76
C ASP A 581 13.21 -5.62 -14.78
N ILE A 582 13.72 -5.32 -15.97
CA ILE A 582 14.99 -4.63 -16.15
C ILE A 582 14.73 -3.22 -16.64
N ARG A 583 15.13 -2.23 -15.83
CA ARG A 583 14.96 -0.80 -16.10
C ARG A 583 16.28 -0.07 -16.05
N ARG A 584 16.42 0.93 -16.91
CA ARG A 584 17.54 1.88 -16.87
C ARG A 584 17.31 2.86 -15.72
N ILE A 585 18.22 2.90 -14.76
CA ILE A 585 18.15 3.80 -13.60
C ILE A 585 18.92 5.10 -13.87
N GLU A 586 20.15 4.98 -14.38
CA GLU A 586 21.00 6.12 -14.69
C GLU A 586 21.95 5.79 -15.85
N THR A 587 22.46 6.81 -16.55
CA THR A 587 23.52 6.62 -17.54
C THR A 587 24.85 6.87 -16.86
N LEU A 588 25.68 5.83 -16.73
CA LEU A 588 27.06 6.01 -16.28
C LEU A 588 27.77 6.89 -17.32
N LYS A 589 28.07 8.16 -16.96
CA LYS A 589 29.01 8.99 -17.73
C LYS A 589 30.39 8.42 -17.48
N GLU A 590 31.16 8.19 -18.54
CA GLU A 590 32.51 7.62 -18.46
C GLU A 590 33.37 8.29 -17.38
N GLY A 591 34.00 7.45 -16.54
CA GLY A 591 35.18 7.72 -15.72
C GLY A 591 35.32 9.12 -15.12
N THR A 592 34.73 9.33 -13.94
CA THR A 592 35.43 10.12 -12.92
C THR A 592 35.99 9.13 -11.92
N GLU A 593 37.33 9.08 -11.83
CA GLU A 593 38.08 8.24 -10.92
C GLU A 593 37.51 8.31 -9.49
N GLY A 594 37.35 7.13 -8.87
CA GLY A 594 37.04 6.95 -7.45
C GLY A 594 37.61 5.62 -6.99
#